data_AF-A0A6F9AU35-F1
#
_entry.id   AF-A0A6F9AU35-F1
#
_cell.length_a   1.000
_cell.length_b   1.000
_cell.length_c   1.000
_cell.angle_alpha   90.00
_cell.angle_beta   90.00
_cell.angle_gamma   90.00
#
_symmetry.space_group_name_H-M   'P 1'
#
loop_
_entity.id
_entity.type
_entity.pdbx_description
1 polymer ?
#
loop_
_entity_poly.entity_id
_entity_poly.type
_entity_poly.pdbx_seq_one_letter_code
_entity_poly.pdbx_strand_id
1 'polypeptide(L)'
;MGKGEHGKPYPLAEDECDDSVYKENGFNIYVSNNLALDRSLPDIRHPNCKTKLYLENLPNTSIIIPFHNEGWSSLLRTIHSISYRTPDHLIAEIILVDDYSDRERRGSNGSRAAGPESRQTRGEERRGEERRGEERRGEERRGEERRGEERRGEAGP
;
A
#
# COMPACT_ATOMS: atom_id res chain seq x y z
N MET A 1 -18.13 7.58 -14.01
CA MET A 1 -16.73 7.47 -13.57
C MET A 1 -16.40 8.68 -12.73
N GLY A 2 -15.83 8.48 -11.53
CA GLY A 2 -15.46 9.56 -10.61
C GLY A 2 -14.14 10.25 -10.99
N LYS A 3 -13.80 11.33 -10.28
CA LYS A 3 -12.50 12.01 -10.43
C LYS A 3 -11.37 11.03 -10.07
N GLY A 4 -10.29 11.04 -10.85
CA GLY A 4 -9.10 10.21 -10.62
C GLY A 4 -9.24 8.71 -10.87
N GLU A 5 -10.39 8.25 -11.38
CA GLU A 5 -10.56 6.87 -11.86
C GLU A 5 -9.65 6.57 -13.05
N HIS A 6 -9.23 5.31 -13.16
CA HIS A 6 -8.26 4.85 -14.15
C HIS A 6 -6.98 5.68 -14.17
N GLY A 7 -6.56 6.19 -13.00
CA GLY A 7 -5.35 7.02 -12.88
C GLY A 7 -5.41 8.35 -13.62
N LYS A 8 -6.61 8.82 -14.02
CA LYS A 8 -6.77 10.14 -14.64
C LYS A 8 -6.38 11.26 -13.67
N PRO A 9 -5.96 12.43 -14.15
CA PRO A 9 -5.70 13.57 -13.28
C PRO A 9 -6.98 14.00 -12.53
N TYR A 10 -6.81 14.53 -11.32
CA TYR A 10 -7.87 15.20 -10.57
C TYR A 10 -7.80 16.70 -10.91
N PRO A 11 -8.77 17.27 -11.65
CA PRO A 11 -8.78 18.69 -11.94
C PRO A 11 -9.15 19.46 -10.66
N LEU A 12 -8.27 20.39 -10.27
CA LEU A 12 -8.47 21.33 -9.17
C LEU A 12 -9.09 22.62 -9.69
N ALA A 13 -10.02 23.20 -8.92
CA ALA A 13 -10.45 24.58 -9.11
C ALA A 13 -9.43 25.55 -8.47
N GLU A 14 -9.47 26.84 -8.86
CA GLU A 14 -8.51 27.86 -8.39
C GLU A 14 -8.52 28.04 -6.86
N ASP A 15 -9.69 27.87 -6.24
CA ASP A 15 -9.92 27.94 -4.79
C ASP A 15 -9.49 26.67 -4.04
N GLU A 16 -9.28 25.56 -4.74
CA GLU A 16 -8.81 24.28 -4.17
C GLU A 16 -7.27 24.15 -4.20
N CYS A 17 -6.58 25.16 -4.72
CA CYS A 17 -5.13 25.21 -4.84
C CYS A 17 -4.50 25.83 -3.58
N ASP A 18 -4.67 25.17 -2.43
CA ASP A 18 -4.03 25.57 -1.17
C ASP A 18 -2.73 24.78 -0.93
N ASP A 19 -1.60 25.44 -1.20
CA ASP A 19 -0.25 24.89 -1.02
C ASP A 19 0.12 24.64 0.45
N SER A 20 -0.61 25.21 1.42
CA SER A 20 -0.30 25.05 2.85
C SER A 20 -0.45 23.60 3.30
N VAL A 21 -1.40 22.88 2.70
CA VAL A 21 -1.73 21.49 3.01
C VAL A 21 -0.72 20.51 2.40
N TYR A 22 -0.03 20.91 1.33
CA TYR A 22 1.03 20.13 0.71
C TYR A 22 2.27 20.00 1.62
N LYS A 23 2.50 21.00 2.49
CA LYS A 23 3.68 21.07 3.35
C LYS A 23 3.66 20.08 4.52
N GLU A 24 2.48 19.67 4.98
CA GLU A 24 2.35 18.75 6.12
C GLU A 24 2.56 17.29 5.69
N ASN A 25 1.99 16.89 4.54
CA ASN A 25 1.97 15.50 4.11
C ASN A 25 2.92 15.20 2.92
N GLY A 26 3.51 16.22 2.31
CA GLY A 26 4.35 16.08 1.11
C GLY A 26 3.58 15.80 -0.19
N PHE A 27 2.24 15.78 -0.14
CA PHE A 27 1.34 15.63 -1.28
C PHE A 27 0.01 16.35 -1.01
N ASN A 28 -0.80 16.52 -2.04
CA ASN A 28 -2.12 17.16 -1.92
C ASN A 28 -3.12 16.21 -1.23
N ILE A 29 -3.26 16.32 0.09
CA ILE A 29 -4.19 15.50 0.87
C ILE A 29 -5.65 15.82 0.55
N TYR A 30 -5.98 17.04 0.11
CA TYR A 30 -7.34 17.40 -0.29
C TYR A 30 -7.75 16.56 -1.50
N VAL A 31 -6.90 16.48 -2.53
CA VAL A 31 -7.10 15.59 -3.66
C VAL A 31 -7.21 14.15 -3.19
N SER A 32 -6.29 13.67 -2.34
CA SER A 32 -6.34 12.29 -1.84
C SER A 32 -7.66 11.99 -1.12
N ASN A 33 -8.14 12.87 -0.24
CA ASN A 33 -9.40 12.70 0.48
C ASN A 33 -10.62 12.62 -0.45
N ASN A 34 -10.57 13.29 -1.60
CA ASN A 34 -11.64 13.31 -2.60
C ASN A 34 -11.52 12.21 -3.66
N LEU A 35 -10.47 11.37 -3.61
CA LEU A 35 -10.32 10.21 -4.47
C LEU A 35 -10.92 8.97 -3.79
N ALA A 36 -11.62 8.14 -4.56
CA ALA A 36 -12.16 6.86 -4.09
C ALA A 36 -11.05 5.92 -3.57
N LEU A 37 -11.27 5.29 -2.41
CA LEU A 37 -10.31 4.36 -1.79
C LEU A 37 -10.06 3.12 -2.67
N ASP A 38 -11.06 2.71 -3.44
CA ASP A 38 -11.10 1.57 -4.34
C ASP A 38 -10.93 1.97 -5.82
N ARG A 39 -10.34 3.14 -6.09
CA ARG A 39 -10.17 3.62 -7.48
C ARG A 39 -9.45 2.60 -8.36
N SER A 40 -9.95 2.46 -9.58
CA SER A 40 -9.34 1.60 -10.59
C SER A 40 -8.08 2.22 -11.18
N LEU A 41 -7.13 1.39 -11.61
CA LEU A 41 -5.92 1.82 -12.31
C LEU A 41 -5.78 1.06 -13.63
N PRO A 42 -5.23 1.68 -14.69
CA PRO A 42 -4.97 1.00 -15.94
C PRO A 42 -3.82 0.00 -15.77
N ASP A 43 -3.90 -1.12 -16.47
CA ASP A 43 -2.80 -2.08 -16.51
C ASP A 43 -1.72 -1.60 -17.48
N ILE A 44 -0.66 -1.01 -16.94
CA ILE A 44 0.50 -0.49 -17.69
C ILE A 44 1.62 -1.54 -17.86
N ARG A 45 1.41 -2.78 -17.41
CA ARG A 45 2.42 -3.84 -17.50
C ARG A 45 2.66 -4.23 -18.95
N HIS A 46 3.86 -4.73 -19.25
CA HIS A 46 4.18 -5.29 -20.55
C HIS A 46 3.21 -6.44 -20.89
N PRO A 47 2.73 -6.60 -22.15
CA PRO A 47 1.75 -7.62 -22.52
C PRO A 47 2.12 -9.04 -22.06
N ASN A 48 3.40 -9.41 -22.11
CA ASN A 48 3.90 -10.71 -21.67
C ASN A 48 3.74 -10.97 -20.16
N CYS A 49 3.53 -9.94 -19.32
CA CYS A 49 3.27 -10.14 -17.90
C CYS A 49 1.93 -10.84 -17.64
N LYS A 50 0.97 -10.71 -18.56
CA LYS A 50 -0.37 -11.29 -18.44
C LYS A 50 -0.40 -12.81 -18.62
N THR A 51 0.58 -13.35 -19.35
CA THR A 51 0.69 -14.78 -19.65
C THR A 51 1.73 -15.49 -18.77
N LYS A 52 2.33 -14.78 -17.81
CA LYS A 52 3.28 -15.39 -16.87
C LYS A 52 2.56 -16.36 -15.94
N LEU A 53 2.99 -17.62 -15.98
CA LEU A 53 2.49 -18.66 -15.10
C LEU A 53 3.29 -18.65 -13.79
N TYR A 54 2.59 -18.90 -12.69
CA TYR A 54 3.15 -19.03 -11.35
C TYR A 54 2.86 -20.44 -10.83
N LEU A 55 3.57 -20.84 -9.77
CA LEU A 55 3.24 -22.09 -9.06
C LEU A 55 1.82 -21.99 -8.49
N GLU A 56 1.08 -23.10 -8.51
CA GLU A 56 -0.28 -23.15 -7.96
C GLU A 56 -0.30 -22.86 -6.45
N ASN A 57 0.71 -23.37 -5.74
CA ASN A 57 0.85 -23.22 -4.30
C ASN A 57 1.94 -22.21 -3.98
N LEU A 58 1.55 -20.94 -3.90
CA LEU A 58 2.41 -19.88 -3.38
C LEU A 58 2.24 -19.80 -1.86
N PRO A 59 3.33 -19.51 -1.11
CA PRO A 59 3.24 -19.29 0.33
C PRO A 59 2.42 -18.03 0.62
N ASN A 60 1.69 -18.04 1.75
CA ASN A 60 1.08 -16.82 2.26
C ASN A 60 2.15 -15.83 2.73
N THR A 61 1.77 -14.56 2.81
CA THR A 61 2.66 -13.44 3.11
C THR A 61 2.02 -12.55 4.18
N SER A 62 2.79 -12.20 5.21
CA SER A 62 2.44 -11.12 6.15
C SER A 62 2.91 -9.79 5.59
N ILE A 63 2.04 -8.79 5.55
CA ILE A 63 2.33 -7.47 5.00
C ILE A 63 2.51 -6.49 6.15
N ILE A 64 3.68 -5.87 6.27
CA ILE A 64 4.00 -4.91 7.33
C ILE A 64 4.06 -3.51 6.73
N ILE A 65 3.24 -2.60 7.24
CA ILE A 65 3.17 -1.21 6.77
C ILE A 65 3.55 -0.29 7.94
N PRO A 66 4.81 0.16 8.01
CA PRO A 66 5.18 1.24 8.91
C PRO A 66 4.56 2.55 8.43
N PHE A 67 4.05 3.36 9.35
CA PHE A 67 3.54 4.69 9.05
C PHE A 67 3.96 5.69 10.13
N HIS A 68 4.23 6.93 9.72
CA HIS A 68 4.50 8.06 10.61
C HIS A 68 3.77 9.29 10.06
N ASN A 69 2.81 9.82 10.83
CA ASN A 69 2.01 11.01 10.46
C ASN A 69 1.29 10.92 9.08
N GLU A 70 1.13 9.72 8.52
CA GLU A 70 0.59 9.47 7.17
C GLU A 70 -0.84 9.98 6.97
N GLY A 71 -1.18 10.42 5.75
CA GLY A 71 -2.53 10.83 5.40
C GLY A 71 -3.51 9.65 5.47
N TRP A 72 -4.61 9.78 6.24
CA TRP A 72 -5.57 8.69 6.44
C TRP A 72 -6.13 8.11 5.13
N SER A 73 -6.47 8.97 4.17
CA SER A 73 -6.95 8.55 2.85
C SER A 73 -5.89 7.79 2.06
N SER A 74 -4.61 8.14 2.19
CA SER A 74 -3.50 7.43 1.54
C SER A 74 -3.25 6.07 2.18
N LEU A 75 -3.18 6.01 3.51
CA LEU A 75 -3.00 4.75 4.25
C LEU A 75 -4.14 3.76 3.97
N LEU A 76 -5.40 4.20 4.07
CA LEU A 76 -6.54 3.35 3.75
C LEU A 76 -6.55 2.87 2.31
N ARG A 77 -6.19 3.73 1.35
CA ARG A 77 -6.12 3.34 -0.07
C ARG A 77 -5.06 2.27 -0.32
N THR A 78 -3.96 2.28 0.44
CA THR A 78 -2.96 1.21 0.43
C THR A 78 -3.55 -0.11 0.90
N ILE A 79 -4.25 -0.10 2.04
CA ILE A 79 -4.92 -1.30 2.58
C ILE A 79 -5.98 -1.84 1.62
N HIS A 80 -6.85 -0.98 1.08
CA HIS A 80 -7.85 -1.37 0.08
C HIS A 80 -7.21 -1.93 -1.20
N SER A 81 -6.12 -1.33 -1.66
CA SER A 81 -5.37 -1.80 -2.82
C SER A 81 -4.83 -3.21 -2.61
N ILE A 82 -4.29 -3.51 -1.43
CA ILE A 82 -3.80 -4.84 -1.08
C ILE A 82 -4.96 -5.84 -1.09
N SER A 83 -6.04 -5.52 -0.37
CA SER A 83 -7.19 -6.41 -0.25
C SER A 83 -7.86 -6.73 -1.60
N TYR A 84 -7.87 -5.80 -2.55
CA TYR A 84 -8.54 -6.01 -3.84
C TYR A 84 -7.62 -6.60 -4.93
N ARG A 85 -6.30 -6.46 -4.80
CA ARG A 85 -5.34 -6.89 -5.84
C ARG A 85 -4.49 -8.09 -5.44
N THR A 86 -4.66 -8.62 -4.24
CA THR A 86 -3.98 -9.81 -3.77
C THR A 86 -5.01 -10.91 -3.49
N PRO A 87 -4.84 -12.13 -4.04
CA PRO A 87 -5.69 -13.26 -3.70
C PRO A 87 -5.71 -13.54 -2.19
N ASP A 88 -6.90 -13.74 -1.61
CA ASP A 88 -7.10 -13.85 -0.15
C ASP A 88 -6.20 -14.90 0.52
N HIS A 89 -6.00 -16.05 -0.13
CA HIS A 89 -5.17 -17.14 0.41
C HIS A 89 -3.67 -16.80 0.51
N LEU A 90 -3.22 -15.74 -0.18
CA LEU A 90 -1.84 -15.27 -0.12
C LEU A 90 -1.63 -14.23 0.98
N ILE A 91 -2.70 -13.69 1.57
CA ILE A 91 -2.60 -12.71 2.66
C ILE A 91 -2.72 -13.48 3.99
N ALA A 92 -1.63 -13.54 4.75
CA ALA A 92 -1.68 -14.07 6.10
C ALA A 92 -2.27 -13.03 7.07
N GLU A 93 -1.76 -11.80 7.02
CA GLU A 93 -2.15 -10.68 7.86
C GLU A 93 -1.62 -9.36 7.29
N ILE A 94 -2.22 -8.24 7.72
CA ILE A 94 -1.73 -6.89 7.47
C ILE A 94 -1.43 -6.24 8.82
N ILE A 95 -0.16 -5.94 9.09
CA ILE A 95 0.32 -5.36 10.34
C ILE A 95 0.64 -3.88 10.08
N LEU A 96 -0.07 -2.98 10.76
CA LEU A 96 0.22 -1.55 10.75
C LEU A 96 1.13 -1.22 11.93
N VAL A 97 2.29 -0.62 11.66
CA VAL A 97 3.27 -0.24 12.68
C VAL A 97 3.34 1.27 12.76
N ASP A 98 2.88 1.85 13.85
CA ASP A 98 3.02 3.29 14.09
C ASP A 98 4.44 3.62 14.55
N ASP A 99 5.18 4.36 13.74
CA ASP A 99 6.52 4.85 14.05
C ASP A 99 6.43 6.22 14.73
N TYR A 100 5.76 6.24 15.89
CA TYR A 100 5.64 7.42 16.75
C TYR A 100 4.95 8.62 16.08
N SER A 101 3.76 8.42 15.51
CA SER A 101 2.97 9.51 14.93
C SER A 101 2.51 10.52 16.00
N ASP A 102 2.64 11.81 15.70
CA ASP A 102 2.22 12.90 16.58
C ASP A 102 0.73 13.25 16.42
N ARG A 103 0.11 12.86 15.30
CA ARG A 103 -1.30 13.20 14.98
C ARG A 103 -2.31 12.62 15.97
N GLU A 104 -2.05 11.45 16.56
CA GLU A 104 -2.94 10.85 17.57
C GLU A 104 -2.85 11.57 18.93
N ARG A 105 -1.69 12.19 19.24
CA ARG A 105 -1.52 13.01 20.45
C ARG A 105 -2.26 14.36 20.42
N ARG A 106 -2.61 14.87 19.24
CA ARG A 106 -3.37 16.13 19.07
C ARG A 106 -4.89 15.96 19.24
N GLY A 107 -5.33 14.87 19.88
CA GLY A 107 -6.75 14.54 20.10
C GLY A 107 -7.24 14.73 21.54
N SER A 108 -7.00 15.89 22.17
CA SER A 108 -7.86 16.36 23.27
C SER A 108 -8.86 17.35 22.70
N ASN A 109 -10.11 16.90 22.53
CA ASN A 109 -11.30 17.65 22.10
C ASN A 109 -11.40 18.04 20.62
N GLY A 110 -12.08 17.21 19.82
CA GLY A 110 -12.59 17.63 18.52
C GLY A 110 -12.99 16.48 17.59
N SER A 111 -14.29 16.16 17.56
CA SER A 111 -14.98 15.34 16.55
C SER A 111 -14.53 13.88 16.36
N ARG A 112 -15.29 12.98 17.00
CA ARG A 112 -15.57 11.63 16.49
C ARG A 112 -16.06 11.71 15.04
N ALA A 113 -15.18 11.51 14.07
CA ALA A 113 -15.59 11.02 12.76
C ALA A 113 -15.77 9.51 12.90
N ALA A 114 -17.03 9.07 12.98
CA ALA A 114 -17.40 7.67 13.05
C ALA A 114 -17.04 6.95 11.74
N GLY A 115 -15.91 6.23 11.73
CA GLY A 115 -15.71 5.08 10.85
C GLY A 115 -16.33 3.83 11.49
N PRO A 116 -16.71 2.79 10.71
CA PRO A 116 -17.27 1.57 11.29
C PRO A 116 -16.24 0.92 12.21
N GLU A 117 -16.71 0.39 13.34
CA GLU A 117 -15.92 -0.21 14.42
C GLU A 117 -14.88 -1.22 13.91
N SER A 118 -13.68 -0.76 13.59
CA SER A 118 -12.48 -1.59 13.69
C SER A 118 -12.03 -1.50 15.14
N ARG A 119 -12.26 -2.59 15.86
CA ARG A 119 -11.74 -2.83 17.20
C ARG A 119 -10.22 -2.63 17.14
N GLN A 120 -9.74 -1.45 17.51
CA GLN A 120 -8.32 -1.19 17.66
C GLN A 120 -7.91 -1.93 18.94
N THR A 121 -7.63 -3.23 18.80
CA THR A 121 -6.89 -3.95 19.82
C THR A 121 -5.54 -3.25 19.88
N ARG A 122 -5.39 -2.38 20.87
CA ARG A 122 -4.10 -1.92 21.39
C ARG A 122 -3.33 -3.20 21.67
N GLY A 123 -2.51 -3.62 20.71
CA GLY A 123 -1.57 -4.70 20.90
C GLY A 123 -0.81 -4.36 22.17
N GLU A 124 -0.77 -5.32 23.10
CA GLU A 124 -0.02 -5.18 24.34
C GLU A 124 1.31 -4.53 24.00
N GLU A 125 1.52 -3.34 24.56
CA GLU A 125 2.77 -2.61 24.53
C GLU A 125 3.78 -3.46 25.29
N ARG A 126 4.30 -4.51 24.64
CA ARG A 126 5.56 -5.11 25.03
C ARG A 126 6.57 -4.04 24.70
N ARG A 127 6.94 -3.27 25.73
CA ARG A 127 8.15 -2.45 25.75
C ARG A 127 9.32 -3.34 25.33
N GLY A 128 9.53 -3.42 24.03
CA GLY A 128 10.78 -3.88 23.47
C GLY A 128 11.81 -2.85 23.89
N GLU A 129 12.85 -3.30 24.57
CA GLU A 129 14.07 -2.52 24.78
C GLU A 129 14.38 -1.72 23.52
N GLU A 130 14.59 -0.42 23.69
CA GLU A 130 15.17 0.45 22.68
C GLU A 130 16.59 -0.05 22.39
N ARG A 131 16.69 -1.06 21.53
CA ARG A 131 17.96 -1.47 20.94
C ARG A 131 18.17 -0.54 19.77
N ARG A 132 19.01 0.47 20.00
CA ARG A 132 19.63 1.30 18.97
C ARG A 132 20.19 0.35 17.90
N GLY A 133 19.41 0.14 16.86
CA GLY A 133 19.77 -0.78 15.78
C GLY A 133 20.97 -0.20 15.05
N GLU A 134 22.10 -0.90 15.08
CA GLU A 134 23.09 -0.74 14.03
C GLU A 134 22.37 -0.94 12.69
N GLU A 135 22.60 0.00 11.78
CA GLU A 135 22.07 0.05 10.43
C GLU A 135 22.43 -1.26 9.70
N ARG A 136 21.57 -2.26 9.79
CA ARG A 136 21.72 -3.50 9.03
C ARG A 136 21.22 -3.23 7.63
N ARG A 137 22.16 -2.84 6.77
CA ARG A 137 22.01 -2.80 5.32
C ARG A 137 21.34 -4.10 4.87
N GLY A 138 20.07 -4.01 4.47
CA GLY A 138 19.34 -5.15 3.95
C GLY A 138 20.09 -5.71 2.74
N GLU A 139 20.41 -7.01 2.76
CA GLU A 139 20.95 -7.69 1.60
C GLU A 139 19.87 -7.75 0.53
N GLU A 140 20.12 -7.12 -0.62
CA GLU A 140 19.27 -7.16 -1.80
C GLU A 140 19.20 -8.61 -2.31
N ARG A 141 18.10 -9.31 -2.03
CA ARG A 141 17.86 -10.65 -2.59
C ARG A 141 17.47 -10.51 -4.06
N ARG A 142 18.46 -10.62 -4.95
CA ARG A 142 18.19 -10.82 -6.39
C ARG A 142 17.59 -12.20 -6.59
N GLY A 143 16.36 -12.24 -7.10
CA GLY A 143 15.73 -13.47 -7.55
C GLY A 143 16.58 -14.12 -8.65
N GLU A 144 16.84 -15.42 -8.52
CA GLU A 144 17.59 -16.20 -9.49
C GLU A 144 16.74 -16.43 -10.74
N GLU A 145 17.18 -15.90 -11.89
CA GLU A 145 16.51 -16.08 -13.18
C GLU A 145 16.80 -17.50 -13.70
N ARG A 146 15.82 -18.40 -13.60
CA ARG A 146 15.93 -19.72 -14.24
C ARG A 146 15.53 -19.60 -15.71
N ARG A 147 16.52 -19.59 -16.61
CA ARG A 147 16.32 -19.73 -18.05
C ARG A 147 15.75 -21.12 -18.34
N GLY A 148 14.50 -21.18 -18.82
CA GLY A 148 13.93 -22.39 -19.38
C GLY A 148 14.58 -22.73 -20.71
N GLU A 149 15.01 -23.97 -20.87
CA GLU A 149 15.59 -24.50 -22.10
C GLU A 149 14.45 -24.84 -23.09
N GLU A 150 14.38 -24.11 -24.22
CA GLU A 150 13.43 -24.41 -25.31
C GLU A 150 13.82 -25.73 -25.98
N ARG A 151 13.03 -26.78 -25.77
CA ARG A 151 13.11 -28.02 -26.57
C ARG A 151 12.46 -27.76 -27.93
N ARG A 152 13.29 -27.56 -28.95
CA ARG A 152 12.84 -27.59 -30.35
C ARG A 152 12.44 -29.02 -30.71
N GLY A 153 11.17 -29.23 -31.03
CA GLY A 153 10.70 -30.48 -31.62
C GLY A 153 11.22 -30.62 -33.05
N GLU A 154 11.90 -31.72 -33.32
CA GLU A 154 12.25 -32.15 -34.67
C GLU A 154 10.98 -32.58 -35.42
N ALA A 155 10.72 -31.95 -36.57
CA ALA A 155 9.75 -32.45 -37.53
C ALA A 155 10.45 -33.52 -38.38
N GLY A 156 10.04 -34.78 -38.20
CA GLY A 156 10.43 -35.90 -39.06
C GLY A 156 9.60 -35.96 -40.35
N PRO A 157 10.09 -36.67 -41.38
CA PRO A 157 9.62 -36.60 -42.77
C PRO A 157 8.25 -37.23 -43.03
#